data_AF-A0A1M3E971-F1
#
_entry.id   AF-A0A1M3E971-F1
#
_cell.length_a   1.000
_cell.length_b   1.000
_cell.length_c   1.000
_cell.angle_alpha   90.00
_cell.angle_beta   90.00
_cell.angle_gamma   90.00
#
_symmetry.space_group_name_H-M   'P 1'
#
loop_
_entity.id
_entity.type
_entity.pdbx_description
1 polymer ?
#
loop_
_entity_poly.entity_id
_entity_poly.type
_entity_poly.pdbx_seq_one_letter_code
_entity_poly.pdbx_strand_id
1 'polypeptide(L)'
;MKKLKILVIVVVIGVILLFTPGFFLSSAIVNTASNKENVKPITNNPIEKDTIIELAGLQMPVLKGGLFDRYHSNSPMDVIAKERPDIDLTWFKTIQKEKKEVGFTTYSPNFYYSNSSITAIYTADMGKIKELIPNEVKDLVKPISYTPGRGLIAITSYAYHYCDNDFYNELSISIVTTKPGKNNWSLISLMGELNDKSLWGYVLKLPVNTELARVRGFVGYNLPKWLIPIDYTSDGDNLTFNYYDEKGNFDFSMAGKKLDVSASKPEITRSNFINLDKQGQLTHGYTDVRSIKKASSKSADDIQLNLSDGPLSTFIKSLGLKKLVKYDYQPEFQAALYTPELVQDEKK
;
A
#
# COMPACT_ATOMS: atom_id res chain seq x y z
N MET A 1 35.92 -28.14 -25.93
CA MET A 1 34.56 -27.58 -26.17
C MET A 1 33.63 -27.94 -25.02
N LYS A 2 33.47 -27.05 -24.03
CA LYS A 2 32.34 -27.10 -23.08
C LYS A 2 31.84 -25.68 -22.93
N LYS A 3 30.67 -25.42 -23.54
CA LYS A 3 30.02 -24.10 -23.59
C LYS A 3 29.67 -23.65 -22.17
N LEU A 4 30.27 -22.54 -21.76
CA LEU A 4 29.95 -21.79 -20.55
C LEU A 4 28.51 -21.26 -20.69
N LYS A 5 27.62 -21.69 -19.79
CA LYS A 5 26.23 -21.19 -19.72
C LYS A 5 26.25 -19.77 -19.13
N ILE A 6 26.45 -18.78 -20.00
CA ILE A 6 26.13 -17.37 -19.79
C ILE A 6 24.60 -17.26 -19.83
N LEU A 7 23.91 -17.55 -18.73
CA LEU A 7 22.46 -17.35 -18.64
C LEU A 7 21.94 -17.26 -17.19
N VAL A 8 22.58 -16.44 -16.35
CA VAL A 8 22.03 -16.05 -15.03
C VAL A 8 22.18 -14.53 -14.77
N ILE A 9 22.98 -13.81 -15.55
CA ILE A 9 23.27 -12.38 -15.31
C ILE A 9 22.19 -11.42 -15.84
N VAL A 10 21.30 -11.86 -16.74
CA VAL A 10 20.36 -10.95 -17.45
C VAL A 10 19.11 -10.58 -16.62
N VAL A 11 18.68 -11.41 -15.66
CA VAL A 11 17.46 -11.11 -14.87
C VAL A 11 17.74 -10.15 -13.71
N VAL A 12 18.92 -10.21 -13.11
CA VAL A 12 19.34 -9.31 -12.03
C VAL A 12 19.53 -7.87 -12.56
N ILE A 13 19.98 -7.70 -13.80
CA ILE A 13 20.15 -6.38 -14.44
C ILE A 13 18.81 -5.66 -14.68
N GLY A 14 17.71 -6.38 -14.92
CA GLY A 14 16.40 -5.79 -15.20
C GLY A 14 15.78 -5.03 -14.03
N VAL A 15 15.90 -5.55 -12.79
CA VAL A 15 15.43 -4.87 -11.57
C VAL A 15 16.37 -3.72 -11.18
N ILE A 16 17.68 -3.90 -11.39
CA ILE A 16 18.70 -2.87 -11.13
C ILE A 16 18.45 -1.63 -12.00
N LEU A 17 18.19 -1.81 -13.29
CA LEU A 17 17.91 -0.70 -14.21
C LEU A 17 16.65 0.09 -13.84
N LEU A 18 15.71 -0.46 -13.07
CA LEU A 18 14.48 0.24 -12.70
C LEU A 18 14.70 1.33 -11.63
N PHE A 19 15.69 1.16 -10.75
CA PHE A 19 15.98 2.10 -9.66
C PHE A 19 17.35 2.80 -9.80
N THR A 20 18.16 2.46 -10.80
CA THR A 20 19.37 3.23 -11.10
C THR A 20 19.02 4.70 -11.33
N PRO A 21 19.77 5.66 -10.75
CA PRO A 21 19.68 7.05 -11.11
C PRO A 21 20.15 7.21 -12.55
N GLY A 22 19.21 7.12 -13.47
CA GLY A 22 19.41 7.48 -14.86
C GLY A 22 19.37 9.00 -15.00
N PHE A 23 20.19 9.54 -15.89
CA PHE A 23 20.11 10.96 -16.30
C PHE A 23 18.76 11.33 -16.94
N PHE A 24 17.89 10.35 -17.24
CA PHE A 24 16.63 10.50 -17.99
C PHE A 24 15.38 10.09 -17.18
N LEU A 25 15.29 10.41 -15.89
CA LEU A 25 13.98 10.30 -15.20
C LEU A 25 13.01 11.37 -15.69
N SER A 26 11.79 10.93 -16.00
CA SER A 26 10.67 11.80 -16.34
C SER A 26 10.29 12.68 -15.14
N SER A 27 9.94 13.93 -15.42
CA SER A 27 9.41 14.82 -14.39
C SER A 27 8.03 14.32 -13.95
N ALA A 28 7.74 14.40 -12.66
CA ALA A 28 6.42 14.04 -12.16
C ALA A 28 5.34 14.91 -12.84
N ILE A 29 4.29 14.29 -13.38
CA ILE A 29 3.12 15.00 -13.90
C ILE A 29 2.18 15.22 -12.71
N VAL A 30 2.25 16.42 -12.16
CA VAL A 30 1.40 16.91 -11.07
C VAL A 30 0.64 18.11 -11.58
N ASN A 31 -0.65 17.92 -11.84
CA ASN A 31 -1.53 18.93 -12.42
C ASN A 31 -2.38 19.58 -11.32
N THR A 32 -2.93 20.76 -11.64
CA THR A 32 -4.03 21.32 -10.85
C THR A 32 -5.33 20.66 -11.31
N ALA A 33 -6.10 20.14 -10.36
CA ALA A 33 -7.40 19.55 -10.67
C ALA A 33 -8.37 20.62 -11.17
N SER A 34 -9.16 20.29 -12.19
CA SER A 34 -10.35 21.06 -12.53
C SER A 34 -11.39 20.89 -11.42
N ASN A 35 -12.12 21.96 -11.08
CA ASN A 35 -13.15 21.93 -10.05
C ASN A 35 -14.15 20.81 -10.32
N LYS A 36 -14.12 19.77 -9.50
CA LYS A 36 -15.21 18.79 -9.37
C LYS A 36 -16.10 19.27 -8.23
N GLU A 37 -17.14 20.02 -8.56
CA GLU A 37 -18.07 20.63 -7.57
C GLU A 37 -18.97 19.63 -6.82
N ASN A 38 -18.74 18.32 -6.98
CA ASN A 38 -19.56 17.31 -6.32
C ASN A 38 -18.99 16.94 -4.97
N VAL A 39 -19.68 17.36 -3.91
CA VAL A 39 -19.46 16.87 -2.54
C VAL A 39 -19.90 15.41 -2.48
N LYS A 40 -18.98 14.53 -2.14
CA LYS A 40 -19.26 13.11 -1.89
C LYS A 40 -19.28 12.85 -0.39
N PRO A 41 -20.44 12.66 0.23
CA PRO A 41 -20.51 12.48 1.68
C PRO A 41 -19.80 11.19 2.11
N ILE A 42 -19.17 11.25 3.29
CA ILE A 42 -18.77 10.05 4.02
C ILE A 42 -20.05 9.35 4.48
N THR A 43 -20.32 8.16 3.97
CA THR A 43 -21.49 7.38 4.39
C THR A 43 -21.08 6.28 5.35
N ASN A 44 -21.19 6.58 6.65
CA ASN A 44 -21.07 5.60 7.74
C ASN A 44 -22.42 5.11 8.25
N ASN A 45 -23.51 5.66 7.71
CA ASN A 45 -24.84 5.20 8.04
C ASN A 45 -25.05 3.83 7.41
N PRO A 46 -25.54 2.84 8.18
CA PRO A 46 -25.90 1.54 7.62
C PRO A 46 -26.92 1.73 6.51
N ILE A 47 -26.69 1.09 5.38
CA ILE A 47 -27.70 0.95 4.33
C ILE A 47 -28.33 -0.44 4.43
N GLU A 48 -29.39 -0.70 3.65
CA GLU A 48 -30.18 -1.94 3.75
C GLU A 48 -29.36 -3.23 3.65
N LYS A 49 -28.23 -3.18 2.94
CA LYS A 49 -27.30 -4.30 2.79
C LYS A 49 -26.31 -4.49 3.95
N ASP A 50 -26.34 -3.63 4.96
CA ASP A 50 -25.40 -3.65 6.07
C ASP A 50 -26.05 -4.25 7.33
N THR A 51 -25.20 -4.76 8.22
CA THR A 51 -25.54 -5.12 9.59
C THR A 51 -24.60 -4.41 10.55
N ILE A 52 -25.07 -4.11 11.77
CA ILE A 52 -24.23 -3.50 12.80
C ILE A 52 -23.54 -4.58 13.60
N ILE A 53 -22.23 -4.43 13.77
CA ILE A 53 -21.43 -5.23 14.68
C ILE A 53 -20.75 -4.35 15.72
N GLU A 54 -20.32 -4.96 16.81
CA GLU A 54 -19.42 -4.34 17.77
C GLU A 54 -17.98 -4.84 17.55
N LEU A 55 -17.03 -3.92 17.39
CA LEU A 55 -15.61 -4.23 17.27
C LEU A 55 -14.81 -3.18 18.02
N ALA A 56 -13.90 -3.62 18.91
CA ALA A 56 -13.11 -2.73 19.76
C ALA A 56 -13.95 -1.71 20.57
N GLY A 57 -15.14 -2.12 21.04
CA GLY A 57 -16.07 -1.25 21.77
C GLY A 57 -16.75 -0.18 20.93
N LEU A 58 -16.66 -0.26 19.60
CA LEU A 58 -17.31 0.64 18.65
C LEU A 58 -18.35 -0.12 17.84
N GLN A 59 -19.51 0.50 17.61
CA GLN A 59 -20.50 0.00 16.66
C GLN A 59 -20.19 0.52 15.26
N MET A 60 -20.23 -0.36 14.26
CA MET A 60 -20.02 0.02 12.86
C MET A 60 -20.80 -0.86 11.89
N PRO A 61 -21.18 -0.34 10.72
CA PRO A 61 -21.75 -1.15 9.65
C PRO A 61 -20.70 -2.06 9.02
N VAL A 62 -21.10 -3.29 8.72
CA VAL A 62 -20.40 -4.23 7.83
C VAL A 62 -21.39 -4.84 6.85
N LEU A 63 -20.90 -5.38 5.73
CA LEU A 63 -21.75 -6.02 4.73
C LEU A 63 -22.48 -7.22 5.34
N LYS A 64 -23.81 -7.19 5.36
CA LYS A 64 -24.63 -8.30 5.86
C LYS A 64 -24.42 -9.55 5.01
N GLY A 65 -24.06 -10.66 5.64
CA GLY A 65 -23.68 -11.89 4.96
C GLY A 65 -22.31 -11.83 4.27
N GLY A 66 -21.56 -10.74 4.44
CA GLY A 66 -20.18 -10.61 3.99
C GLY A 66 -19.23 -11.61 4.65
N LEU A 67 -17.98 -11.63 4.22
CA LEU A 67 -16.96 -12.47 4.85
C LEU A 67 -16.67 -12.03 6.29
N PHE A 68 -16.64 -10.72 6.55
CA PHE A 68 -16.36 -10.25 7.90
C PHE A 68 -17.52 -10.54 8.86
N ASP A 69 -18.76 -10.29 8.44
CA ASP A 69 -19.97 -10.59 9.21
C ASP A 69 -20.07 -12.08 9.57
N ARG A 70 -19.74 -12.97 8.63
CA ARG A 70 -19.85 -14.43 8.85
C ARG A 70 -18.69 -15.02 9.63
N TYR A 71 -17.47 -14.52 9.45
CA TYR A 71 -16.26 -15.23 9.88
C TYR A 71 -15.24 -14.39 10.64
N HIS A 72 -15.44 -13.08 10.78
CA HIS A 72 -14.59 -12.17 11.56
C HIS A 72 -13.08 -12.35 11.27
N SER A 73 -12.72 -12.24 9.99
CA SER A 73 -11.36 -12.47 9.45
C SER A 73 -10.83 -13.92 9.54
N ASN A 74 -11.68 -14.91 9.82
CA ASN A 74 -11.32 -16.34 9.80
C ASN A 74 -12.08 -17.13 8.74
N SER A 75 -12.18 -16.58 7.52
CA SER A 75 -12.95 -17.17 6.44
C SER A 75 -12.44 -18.58 6.07
N PRO A 76 -13.28 -19.63 6.12
CA PRO A 76 -12.90 -20.98 5.70
C PRO A 76 -12.55 -21.05 4.20
N MET A 77 -11.45 -21.73 3.85
CA MET A 77 -10.98 -21.79 2.45
C MET A 77 -11.93 -22.50 1.49
N ASP A 78 -12.75 -23.43 1.99
CA ASP A 78 -13.79 -24.12 1.23
C ASP A 78 -14.96 -23.18 0.86
N VAL A 79 -15.34 -22.29 1.78
CA VAL A 79 -16.30 -21.22 1.51
C VAL A 79 -15.77 -20.30 0.41
N ILE A 80 -14.52 -19.87 0.53
CA ILE A 80 -13.88 -19.02 -0.50
C ILE A 80 -13.85 -19.73 -1.86
N ALA A 81 -13.46 -21.01 -1.89
CA ALA A 81 -13.40 -21.79 -3.12
C ALA A 81 -14.78 -21.94 -3.80
N LYS A 82 -15.85 -22.03 -3.01
CA LYS A 82 -17.22 -22.14 -3.50
C LYS A 82 -17.74 -20.81 -4.06
N GLU A 83 -17.50 -19.71 -3.36
CA GLU A 83 -18.01 -18.39 -3.73
C GLU A 83 -17.19 -17.73 -4.84
N ARG A 84 -15.88 -18.03 -4.89
CA ARG A 84 -14.93 -17.49 -5.87
C ARG A 84 -14.03 -18.61 -6.44
N PRO A 85 -14.59 -19.52 -7.26
CA PRO A 85 -13.83 -20.63 -7.84
C PRO A 85 -12.74 -20.17 -8.83
N ASP A 86 -12.79 -18.91 -9.27
CA ASP A 86 -11.79 -18.28 -10.12
C ASP A 86 -10.49 -17.91 -9.39
N ILE A 87 -10.50 -17.84 -8.06
CA ILE A 87 -9.35 -17.44 -7.25
C ILE A 87 -8.46 -18.66 -6.96
N ASP A 88 -7.17 -18.53 -7.27
CA ASP A 88 -6.16 -19.51 -6.86
C ASP A 88 -5.87 -19.40 -5.35
N LEU A 89 -6.36 -20.38 -4.58
CA LEU A 89 -6.16 -20.45 -3.12
C LEU A 89 -4.94 -21.24 -2.69
N THR A 90 -4.11 -21.74 -3.60
CA THR A 90 -2.99 -22.62 -3.26
C THR A 90 -2.00 -21.96 -2.30
N TRP A 91 -1.70 -20.67 -2.49
CA TRP A 91 -0.82 -19.92 -1.60
C TRP A 91 -1.43 -19.69 -0.20
N PHE A 92 -2.71 -19.31 -0.12
CA PHE A 92 -3.36 -19.10 1.18
C PHE A 92 -3.43 -20.38 2.02
N LYS A 93 -3.61 -21.54 1.38
CA LYS A 93 -3.62 -22.84 2.06
C LYS A 93 -2.27 -23.20 2.70
N THR A 94 -1.17 -22.56 2.32
CA THR A 94 0.14 -22.75 2.98
C THR A 94 0.33 -21.86 4.20
N ILE A 95 -0.60 -20.95 4.47
CA ILE A 95 -0.49 -19.96 5.55
C ILE A 95 -1.50 -20.30 6.64
N GLN A 96 -0.99 -20.57 7.83
CA GLN A 96 -1.83 -20.76 9.00
C GLN A 96 -2.26 -19.41 9.57
N LYS A 97 -3.57 -19.26 9.84
CA LYS A 97 -4.08 -18.14 10.63
C LYS A 97 -3.91 -18.43 12.13
N GLU A 98 -3.49 -17.41 12.85
CA GLU A 98 -3.37 -17.40 14.30
C GLU A 98 -4.41 -16.45 14.90
N LYS A 99 -5.07 -16.88 15.96
CA LYS A 99 -5.91 -15.99 16.77
C LYS A 99 -5.00 -15.00 17.51
N LYS A 100 -5.32 -13.71 17.44
CA LYS A 100 -4.57 -12.62 18.07
C LYS A 100 -5.53 -11.71 18.83
N GLU A 101 -5.02 -11.08 19.88
CA GLU A 101 -5.71 -10.05 20.66
C GLU A 101 -5.00 -8.71 20.45
N VAL A 102 -5.62 -7.81 19.69
CA VAL A 102 -5.03 -6.53 19.26
C VAL A 102 -5.92 -5.34 19.66
N GLY A 103 -6.50 -5.42 20.85
CA GLY A 103 -7.61 -4.55 21.29
C GLY A 103 -9.00 -5.09 20.92
N PHE A 104 -9.03 -6.13 20.10
CA PHE A 104 -10.16 -7.01 19.83
C PHE A 104 -9.62 -8.36 19.34
N THR A 105 -10.43 -9.40 19.44
CA THR A 105 -10.09 -10.72 18.90
C THR A 105 -10.13 -10.70 17.37
N THR A 106 -9.04 -11.12 16.73
CA THR A 106 -8.93 -11.24 15.26
C THR A 106 -8.11 -12.47 14.88
N TYR A 107 -8.08 -12.79 13.59
CA TYR A 107 -7.19 -13.79 13.01
C TYR A 107 -6.16 -13.15 12.08
N SER A 108 -4.90 -13.55 12.23
CA SER A 108 -3.74 -13.03 11.53
C SER A 108 -3.04 -14.14 10.75
N PRO A 109 -2.65 -13.95 9.49
CA PRO A 109 -2.82 -12.71 8.73
C PRO A 109 -4.25 -12.50 8.22
N ASN A 110 -4.56 -11.25 7.88
CA ASN A 110 -5.75 -10.91 7.09
C ASN A 110 -5.47 -11.25 5.62
N PHE A 111 -6.36 -12.01 4.98
CA PHE A 111 -6.21 -12.39 3.59
C PHE A 111 -6.96 -11.45 2.66
N TYR A 112 -6.27 -11.08 1.59
CA TYR A 112 -6.76 -10.28 0.47
C TYR A 112 -6.68 -11.13 -0.78
N TYR A 113 -7.80 -11.67 -1.24
CA TYR A 113 -7.85 -12.75 -2.22
C TYR A 113 -7.80 -12.28 -3.68
N SER A 114 -8.35 -11.10 -3.98
CA SER A 114 -8.29 -10.49 -5.31
C SER A 114 -8.39 -8.97 -5.20
N ASN A 115 -7.40 -8.28 -5.75
CA ASN A 115 -7.19 -6.86 -5.52
C ASN A 115 -6.46 -6.24 -6.70
N SER A 116 -6.62 -4.92 -6.87
CA SER A 116 -5.88 -4.13 -7.85
C SER A 116 -5.18 -2.96 -7.18
N SER A 117 -4.03 -2.56 -7.73
CA SER A 117 -3.34 -1.36 -7.29
C SER A 117 -2.59 -0.65 -8.41
N ILE A 118 -2.37 0.64 -8.17
CA ILE A 118 -1.40 1.45 -8.89
C ILE A 118 -0.44 2.08 -7.87
N THR A 119 0.87 1.97 -8.09
CA THR A 119 1.89 2.59 -7.22
C THR A 119 2.76 3.52 -8.04
N ALA A 120 3.00 4.73 -7.53
CA ALA A 120 3.97 5.65 -8.06
C ALA A 120 5.04 5.95 -7.02
N ILE A 121 6.30 5.75 -7.38
CA ILE A 121 7.46 6.07 -6.55
C ILE A 121 8.09 7.33 -7.11
N TYR A 122 8.10 8.40 -6.31
CA TYR A 122 8.66 9.69 -6.68
C TYR A 122 9.88 10.04 -5.83
N THR A 123 10.79 10.81 -6.42
CA THR A 123 11.75 11.59 -5.64
C THR A 123 11.04 12.78 -5.00
N ALA A 124 11.36 13.05 -3.73
CA ALA A 124 10.74 14.09 -2.91
C ALA A 124 11.79 14.84 -2.08
N ASP A 125 11.42 15.99 -1.53
CA ASP A 125 12.32 16.81 -0.71
C ASP A 125 12.78 16.06 0.55
N MET A 126 14.09 15.87 0.71
CA MET A 126 14.64 15.13 1.84
C MET A 126 14.48 15.88 3.17
N GLY A 127 14.49 17.22 3.16
CA GLY A 127 14.25 18.02 4.35
C GLY A 127 12.85 17.76 4.89
N LYS A 128 11.84 17.86 4.02
CA LYS A 128 10.45 17.54 4.33
C LYS A 128 10.27 16.11 4.81
N ILE A 129 10.87 15.13 4.12
CA ILE A 129 10.82 13.72 4.54
C ILE A 129 11.35 13.55 5.96
N LYS A 130 12.49 14.16 6.29
CA LYS A 130 13.08 14.06 7.64
C LYS A 130 12.20 14.73 8.69
N GLU A 131 11.52 15.83 8.39
CA GLU A 131 10.56 16.44 9.33
C GLU A 131 9.39 15.52 9.66
N LEU A 132 8.96 14.68 8.70
CA LEU A 132 7.77 13.85 8.83
C LEU A 132 7.99 12.53 9.60
N ILE A 133 9.23 12.09 9.80
CA ILE A 133 9.53 10.87 10.57
C ILE A 133 9.70 11.24 12.06
N PRO A 134 8.96 10.61 12.99
CA PRO A 134 9.19 10.75 14.43
C PRO A 134 10.62 10.39 14.84
N ASN A 135 11.14 10.99 15.90
CA ASN A 135 12.54 10.78 16.31
C ASN A 135 12.81 9.31 16.70
N GLU A 136 11.84 8.69 17.36
CA GLU A 136 11.83 7.29 17.76
C GLU A 136 12.01 6.37 16.53
N VAL A 137 11.33 6.70 15.43
CA VAL A 137 11.43 5.93 14.17
C VAL A 137 12.75 6.23 13.47
N LYS A 138 13.21 7.48 13.48
CA LYS A 138 14.49 7.88 12.87
C LYS A 138 15.67 7.13 13.46
N ASP A 139 15.64 6.79 14.74
CA ASP A 139 16.75 6.09 15.39
C ASP A 139 16.90 4.66 14.86
N LEU A 140 15.79 4.04 14.45
CA LEU A 140 15.78 2.67 13.95
C LEU A 140 15.93 2.57 12.42
N VAL A 141 15.25 3.45 11.66
CA VAL A 141 15.24 3.44 10.20
C VAL A 141 15.60 4.81 9.62
N LYS A 142 16.23 4.82 8.44
CA LYS A 142 16.59 6.07 7.75
C LYS A 142 15.90 6.14 6.39
N PRO A 143 15.41 7.32 5.95
CA PRO A 143 14.95 7.49 4.58
C PRO A 143 16.02 7.12 3.56
N ILE A 144 15.63 6.41 2.50
CA ILE A 144 16.51 6.16 1.37
C ILE A 144 16.75 7.47 0.64
N SER A 145 18.01 7.89 0.54
CA SER A 145 18.41 8.97 -0.36
C SER A 145 18.42 8.44 -1.79
N TYR A 146 17.88 9.18 -2.75
CA TYR A 146 17.97 8.85 -4.17
C TYR A 146 19.09 9.63 -4.86
N THR A 147 19.14 10.94 -4.60
CA THR A 147 20.21 11.87 -4.96
C THR A 147 20.41 12.86 -3.82
N PRO A 148 21.50 13.65 -3.77
CA PRO A 148 21.69 14.65 -2.71
C PRO A 148 20.45 15.56 -2.54
N GLY A 149 19.92 15.62 -1.33
CA GLY A 149 18.72 16.40 -1.00
C GLY A 149 17.38 15.79 -1.42
N ARG A 150 17.36 14.56 -1.98
CA ARG A 150 16.13 13.90 -2.44
C ARG A 150 15.96 12.51 -1.85
N GLY A 151 14.81 12.26 -1.23
CA GLY A 151 14.39 10.94 -0.76
C GLY A 151 13.32 10.32 -1.64
N LEU A 152 12.77 9.19 -1.20
CA LEU A 152 11.74 8.44 -1.94
C LEU A 152 10.41 8.40 -1.18
N ILE A 153 9.35 8.76 -1.89
CA ILE A 153 7.96 8.60 -1.45
C ILE A 153 7.26 7.61 -2.39
N ALA A 154 6.58 6.63 -1.83
CA ALA A 154 5.66 5.77 -2.56
C ALA A 154 4.21 6.23 -2.28
N ILE A 155 3.45 6.43 -3.35
CA ILE A 155 2.01 6.69 -3.30
C ILE A 155 1.33 5.51 -3.97
N THR A 156 0.55 4.74 -3.23
CA THR A 156 -0.17 3.56 -3.73
C THR A 156 -1.66 3.75 -3.54
N SER A 157 -2.42 3.50 -4.61
CA SER A 157 -3.88 3.37 -4.54
C SER A 157 -4.24 1.90 -4.63
N TYR A 158 -5.05 1.41 -3.70
CA TYR A 158 -5.54 0.03 -3.64
C TYR A 158 -7.05 -0.02 -3.81
N ALA A 159 -7.52 -0.99 -4.58
CA ALA A 159 -8.89 -1.46 -4.60
C ALA A 159 -8.90 -2.93 -4.18
N TYR A 160 -9.44 -3.21 -2.98
CA TYR A 160 -9.60 -4.56 -2.46
C TYR A 160 -10.98 -5.06 -2.88
N HIS A 161 -11.02 -5.98 -3.85
CA HIS A 161 -12.29 -6.45 -4.44
C HIS A 161 -12.90 -7.60 -3.65
N TYR A 162 -12.05 -8.42 -3.01
CA TYR A 162 -12.48 -9.56 -2.23
C TYR A 162 -11.44 -9.92 -1.17
N CYS A 163 -11.71 -9.60 0.10
CA CYS A 163 -10.85 -9.90 1.22
C CYS A 163 -11.67 -10.26 2.47
N ASP A 164 -10.98 -10.70 3.53
CA ASP A 164 -11.61 -10.99 4.83
C ASP A 164 -12.41 -9.82 5.44
N ASN A 165 -12.16 -8.58 4.99
CA ASN A 165 -12.88 -7.35 5.38
C ASN A 165 -13.91 -6.92 4.34
N ASP A 166 -14.34 -7.83 3.48
CA ASP A 166 -15.15 -7.56 2.30
C ASP A 166 -14.38 -6.71 1.27
N PHE A 167 -14.94 -5.60 0.80
CA PHE A 167 -14.36 -4.76 -0.24
C PHE A 167 -14.21 -3.32 0.25
N TYR A 168 -13.10 -2.69 -0.11
CA TYR A 168 -12.83 -1.28 0.22
C TYR A 168 -11.67 -0.74 -0.63
N ASN A 169 -11.55 0.59 -0.68
CA ASN A 169 -10.44 1.29 -1.33
C ASN A 169 -9.55 1.95 -0.27
N GLU A 170 -8.26 2.09 -0.58
CA GLU A 170 -7.26 2.63 0.32
C GLU A 170 -6.21 3.43 -0.46
N LEU A 171 -5.78 4.55 0.12
CA LEU A 171 -4.56 5.24 -0.28
C LEU A 171 -3.47 4.92 0.72
N SER A 172 -2.25 4.72 0.25
CA SER A 172 -1.05 4.70 1.08
C SER A 172 -0.06 5.74 0.57
N ILE A 173 0.41 6.61 1.47
CA ILE A 173 1.61 7.43 1.24
C ILE A 173 2.65 6.99 2.26
N SER A 174 3.80 6.55 1.78
CA SER A 174 4.87 6.05 2.63
C SER A 174 6.24 6.59 2.22
N ILE A 175 7.12 6.72 3.21
CA ILE A 175 8.54 6.99 2.98
C ILE A 175 9.23 5.64 2.80
N VAL A 176 10.03 5.51 1.74
CA VAL A 176 10.89 4.33 1.58
C VAL A 176 12.10 4.49 2.50
N THR A 177 12.30 3.52 3.38
CA THR A 177 13.36 3.55 4.40
C THR A 177 14.30 2.36 4.23
N THR A 178 15.43 2.40 4.93
CA THR A 178 16.25 1.22 5.14
C THR A 178 15.53 0.19 6.01
N LYS A 179 15.97 -1.06 5.93
CA LYS A 179 15.79 -2.04 7.00
C LYS A 179 16.27 -1.47 8.36
N PRO A 180 15.55 -1.75 9.47
CA PRO A 180 15.94 -1.45 10.84
C PRO A 180 17.40 -1.80 11.17
N GLY A 181 18.10 -0.88 11.83
CA GLY A 181 19.46 -1.09 12.34
C GLY A 181 20.54 -1.27 11.26
N LYS A 182 20.21 -1.11 9.97
CA LYS A 182 21.19 -1.21 8.88
C LYS A 182 21.76 0.15 8.51
N ASN A 183 23.03 0.14 8.12
CA ASN A 183 23.69 1.31 7.57
C ASN A 183 22.96 1.79 6.31
N ASN A 184 22.73 3.10 6.22
CA ASN A 184 22.08 3.72 5.06
C ASN A 184 23.12 3.97 3.96
N TRP A 185 23.25 3.00 3.05
CA TRP A 185 24.02 3.14 1.82
C TRP A 185 23.14 3.63 0.67
N SER A 186 22.02 4.30 0.97
CA SER A 186 21.11 4.88 -0.01
C SER A 186 20.61 3.79 -0.98
N LEU A 187 20.80 3.94 -2.28
CA LEU A 187 20.29 3.03 -3.28
C LEU A 187 20.86 1.61 -3.19
N ILE A 188 22.05 1.44 -2.60
CA ILE A 188 22.62 0.11 -2.36
C ILE A 188 21.75 -0.65 -1.35
N SER A 189 21.25 0.02 -0.31
CA SER A 189 20.32 -0.56 0.64
C SER A 189 19.00 -0.97 -0.05
N LEU A 190 18.44 -0.08 -0.89
CA LEU A 190 17.23 -0.40 -1.68
C LEU A 190 17.44 -1.56 -2.66
N MET A 191 18.63 -1.66 -3.29
CA MET A 191 18.96 -2.76 -4.18
C MET A 191 19.05 -4.10 -3.46
N GLY A 192 19.65 -4.12 -2.26
CA GLY A 192 19.66 -5.30 -1.41
C GLY A 192 18.24 -5.73 -1.04
N GLU A 193 17.40 -4.78 -0.61
CA GLU A 193 16.00 -5.03 -0.24
C GLU A 193 15.15 -5.54 -1.42
N LEU A 194 15.34 -5.00 -2.63
CA LEU A 194 14.69 -5.49 -3.84
C LEU A 194 15.14 -6.91 -4.21
N ASN A 195 16.44 -7.21 -4.07
CA ASN A 195 16.99 -8.54 -4.32
C ASN A 195 16.46 -9.56 -3.30
N ASP A 196 16.34 -9.15 -2.05
CA ASP A 196 15.79 -9.95 -0.94
C ASP A 196 14.26 -10.00 -0.97
N LYS A 197 13.63 -9.29 -1.92
CA LYS A 197 12.17 -9.15 -2.07
C LYS A 197 11.48 -8.67 -0.79
N SER A 198 12.16 -7.82 -0.03
CA SER A 198 11.77 -7.37 1.31
C SER A 198 11.98 -5.87 1.43
N LEU A 199 10.94 -5.11 1.12
CA LEU A 199 10.95 -3.65 1.11
C LEU A 199 10.62 -3.10 2.49
N TRP A 200 11.16 -1.92 2.82
CA TRP A 200 10.90 -1.24 4.09
C TRP A 200 10.37 0.18 3.90
N GLY A 201 9.45 0.58 4.78
CA GLY A 201 8.97 1.95 4.80
C GLY A 201 8.37 2.40 6.12
N TYR A 202 8.06 3.69 6.16
CA TYR A 202 7.27 4.32 7.21
C TYR A 202 5.96 4.83 6.59
N VAL A 203 4.81 4.34 7.07
CA VAL A 203 3.50 4.73 6.53
C VAL A 203 3.07 6.06 7.12
N LEU A 204 2.95 7.10 6.28
CA LEU A 204 2.59 8.47 6.69
C LEU A 204 1.08 8.69 6.74
N LYS A 205 0.39 8.24 5.70
CA LYS A 205 -1.02 8.51 5.46
C LYS A 205 -1.66 7.25 4.87
N LEU A 206 -2.75 6.79 5.47
CA LEU A 206 -3.40 5.56 5.04
C LEU A 206 -4.94 5.63 5.06
N PRO A 207 -5.58 6.60 4.40
CA PRO A 207 -7.03 6.72 4.47
C PRO A 207 -7.73 5.59 3.71
N VAL A 208 -8.92 5.26 4.19
CA VAL A 208 -9.79 4.19 3.66
C VAL A 208 -11.23 4.69 3.51
N ASN A 209 -12.07 3.93 2.80
CA ASN A 209 -13.48 4.28 2.60
C ASN A 209 -14.49 3.39 3.34
N THR A 210 -14.05 2.53 4.27
CA THR A 210 -14.94 1.78 5.16
C THR A 210 -14.53 1.90 6.62
N GLU A 211 -15.53 1.97 7.50
CA GLU A 211 -15.31 2.04 8.96
C GLU A 211 -14.62 0.78 9.49
N LEU A 212 -14.96 -0.40 8.95
CA LEU A 212 -14.30 -1.65 9.30
C LEU A 212 -12.78 -1.57 9.04
N ALA A 213 -12.38 -1.13 7.85
CA ALA A 213 -10.97 -0.99 7.51
C ALA A 213 -10.28 0.05 8.40
N ARG A 214 -10.96 1.15 8.74
CA ARG A 214 -10.45 2.21 9.63
C ARG A 214 -10.22 1.67 11.03
N VAL A 215 -11.24 1.08 11.66
CA VAL A 215 -11.16 0.61 13.05
C VAL A 215 -10.16 -0.52 13.17
N ARG A 216 -10.16 -1.50 12.26
CA ARG A 216 -9.15 -2.58 12.29
C ARG A 216 -7.75 -2.02 12.10
N GLY A 217 -7.55 -1.13 11.12
CA GLY A 217 -6.24 -0.54 10.85
C GLY A 217 -5.71 0.30 12.01
N PHE A 218 -6.56 1.14 12.61
CA PHE A 218 -6.19 2.04 13.69
C PHE A 218 -6.04 1.33 15.03
N VAL A 219 -6.96 0.42 15.39
CA VAL A 219 -6.91 -0.29 16.68
C VAL A 219 -5.98 -1.49 16.64
N GLY A 220 -6.10 -2.33 15.61
CA GLY A 220 -5.43 -3.64 15.59
C GLY A 220 -4.09 -3.68 14.87
N TYR A 221 -3.88 -2.81 13.87
CA TYR A 221 -2.69 -2.82 13.03
C TYR A 221 -1.76 -1.60 13.22
N ASN A 222 -2.06 -0.70 14.15
CA ASN A 222 -1.23 0.48 14.45
C ASN A 222 -0.89 1.33 13.21
N LEU A 223 -1.84 1.42 12.27
CA LEU A 223 -1.69 2.20 11.05
C LEU A 223 -2.49 3.50 11.13
N PRO A 224 -2.00 4.60 10.51
CA PRO A 224 -2.64 5.92 10.56
C PRO A 224 -3.85 5.99 9.62
N LYS A 225 -4.84 5.13 9.85
CA LYS A 225 -6.06 5.05 9.04
C LYS A 225 -7.12 6.01 9.55
N TRP A 226 -7.70 6.78 8.64
CA TRP A 226 -8.90 7.57 8.87
C TRP A 226 -9.84 7.40 7.68
N LEU A 227 -11.10 7.81 7.86
CA LEU A 227 -12.12 7.61 6.85
C LEU A 227 -12.22 8.80 5.91
N ILE A 228 -12.22 8.55 4.60
CA ILE A 228 -12.63 9.50 3.57
C ILE A 228 -13.38 8.77 2.46
N PRO A 229 -14.19 9.46 1.64
CA PRO A 229 -14.71 8.88 0.42
C PRO A 229 -13.56 8.59 -0.55
N ILE A 230 -13.59 7.41 -1.18
CA ILE A 230 -12.61 7.00 -2.20
C ILE A 230 -13.35 6.28 -3.32
N ASP A 231 -13.28 6.84 -4.51
CA ASP A 231 -13.78 6.21 -5.72
C ASP A 231 -12.69 5.48 -6.46
N TYR A 232 -13.07 4.37 -7.05
CA TYR A 232 -12.26 3.57 -7.96
C TYR A 232 -13.02 3.37 -9.25
N THR A 233 -12.36 3.61 -10.39
CA THR A 233 -12.90 3.36 -11.72
C THR A 233 -11.82 2.72 -12.58
N SER A 234 -12.20 1.70 -13.34
CA SER A 234 -11.32 1.03 -14.30
C SER A 234 -11.98 1.05 -15.67
N ASP A 235 -11.80 2.14 -16.40
CA ASP A 235 -12.45 2.44 -17.68
C ASP A 235 -11.40 2.72 -18.77
N GLY A 236 -11.75 2.35 -20.01
CA GLY A 236 -10.83 2.46 -21.15
C GLY A 236 -9.43 1.92 -20.83
N ASP A 237 -8.43 2.77 -21.05
CA ASP A 237 -7.01 2.44 -20.86
C ASP A 237 -6.46 2.81 -19.46
N ASN A 238 -7.29 3.28 -18.52
CA ASN A 238 -6.81 3.80 -17.23
C ASN A 238 -7.50 3.15 -16.01
N LEU A 239 -6.80 3.18 -14.88
CA LEU A 239 -7.36 3.03 -13.54
C LEU A 239 -7.30 4.39 -12.87
N THR A 240 -8.42 4.86 -12.34
CA THR A 240 -8.54 6.15 -11.69
C THR A 240 -9.06 5.99 -10.28
N PHE A 241 -8.36 6.62 -9.34
CA PHE A 241 -8.82 6.81 -7.97
C PHE A 241 -9.12 8.29 -7.75
N ASN A 242 -10.28 8.59 -7.17
CA ASN A 242 -10.61 9.94 -6.70
C ASN A 242 -10.72 9.91 -5.18
N TYR A 243 -10.02 10.84 -4.54
CA TYR A 243 -9.95 11.02 -3.11
C TYR A 243 -10.64 12.32 -2.74
N TYR A 244 -11.38 12.28 -1.64
CA TYR A 244 -12.13 13.42 -1.11
C TYR A 244 -11.64 13.71 0.31
N ASP A 245 -11.89 14.91 0.81
CA ASP A 245 -11.60 15.26 2.21
C ASP A 245 -12.69 14.72 3.16
N GLU A 246 -12.52 14.93 4.46
CA GLU A 246 -13.49 14.49 5.48
C GLU A 246 -14.87 15.16 5.36
N LYS A 247 -14.96 16.28 4.66
CA LYS A 247 -16.21 16.99 4.35
C LYS A 247 -16.85 16.49 3.05
N GLY A 248 -16.15 15.63 2.31
CA GLY A 248 -16.59 15.10 1.03
C GLY A 248 -16.19 15.96 -0.18
N ASN A 249 -15.40 17.02 0.00
CA ASN A 249 -14.95 17.81 -1.15
C ASN A 249 -13.87 17.03 -1.90
N PHE A 250 -13.87 17.13 -3.22
CA PHE A 250 -12.80 16.52 -4.02
C PHE A 250 -11.43 17.06 -3.57
N ASP A 251 -10.50 16.17 -3.27
CA ASP A 251 -9.15 16.52 -2.85
C ASP A 251 -8.17 16.26 -4.00
N PHE A 252 -7.97 15.01 -4.41
CA PHE A 252 -7.12 14.73 -5.57
C PHE A 252 -7.51 13.45 -6.29
N SER A 253 -6.98 13.27 -7.50
CA SER A 253 -7.09 12.01 -8.23
C SER A 253 -5.72 11.45 -8.60
N MET A 254 -5.63 10.13 -8.63
CA MET A 254 -4.49 9.39 -9.17
C MET A 254 -4.98 8.54 -10.33
N ALA A 255 -4.50 8.81 -11.54
CA ALA A 255 -4.90 8.12 -12.77
C ALA A 255 -3.68 7.47 -13.42
N GLY A 256 -3.69 6.14 -13.51
CA GLY A 256 -2.59 5.35 -14.06
C GLY A 256 -3.03 4.54 -15.28
N LYS A 257 -2.15 4.46 -16.28
CA LYS A 257 -2.39 3.68 -17.50
C LYS A 257 -2.34 2.18 -17.22
N LYS A 258 -3.25 1.43 -17.84
CA LYS A 258 -3.20 -0.03 -17.92
C LYS A 258 -2.02 -0.43 -18.80
N LEU A 259 -1.06 -1.11 -18.21
CA LEU A 259 0.12 -1.63 -18.91
C LEU A 259 -0.10 -3.09 -19.33
N ASP A 260 0.62 -3.54 -20.35
CA ASP A 260 0.59 -4.95 -20.75
C ASP A 260 1.23 -5.83 -19.66
N VAL A 261 0.44 -6.76 -19.11
CA VAL A 261 0.82 -7.68 -18.05
C VAL A 261 1.05 -9.11 -18.56
N SER A 262 1.05 -9.33 -19.88
CA SER A 262 1.19 -10.66 -20.51
C SER A 262 2.46 -11.41 -20.08
N ALA A 263 3.54 -10.70 -19.78
CA ALA A 263 4.82 -11.26 -19.33
C ALA A 263 4.90 -11.55 -17.82
N SER A 264 3.82 -11.30 -17.06
CA SER A 264 3.82 -11.46 -15.60
C SER A 264 4.09 -12.90 -15.18
N LYS A 265 4.92 -13.06 -14.14
CA LYS A 265 5.11 -14.32 -13.43
C LYS A 265 4.76 -14.12 -11.97
N PRO A 266 3.96 -15.03 -11.36
CA PRO A 266 3.64 -14.91 -9.95
C PRO A 266 4.88 -14.83 -9.07
N GLU A 267 4.95 -13.79 -8.24
CA GLU A 267 6.07 -13.55 -7.34
C GLU A 267 5.57 -13.07 -5.98
N ILE A 268 6.17 -13.59 -4.90
CA ILE A 268 5.88 -13.14 -3.54
C ILE A 268 6.97 -12.15 -3.12
N THR A 269 6.53 -10.98 -2.67
CA THR A 269 7.38 -9.94 -2.07
C THR A 269 6.84 -9.55 -0.71
N ARG A 270 7.71 -9.32 0.26
CA ARG A 270 7.37 -8.77 1.56
C ARG A 270 7.49 -7.25 1.56
N SER A 271 6.45 -6.57 2.06
CA SER A 271 6.47 -5.15 2.37
C SER A 271 6.42 -4.98 3.88
N ASN A 272 7.48 -4.46 4.48
CA ASN A 272 7.62 -4.22 5.90
C ASN A 272 7.38 -2.74 6.21
N PHE A 273 6.84 -2.46 7.39
CA PHE A 273 6.72 -1.11 7.90
C PHE A 273 7.11 -1.03 9.37
N ILE A 274 7.82 0.03 9.72
CA ILE A 274 8.00 0.48 11.10
C ILE A 274 7.08 1.65 11.32
N ASN A 275 6.22 1.58 12.33
CA ASN A 275 5.29 2.66 12.68
C ASN A 275 5.22 2.78 14.22
N LEU A 276 4.57 3.85 14.69
CA LEU A 276 4.25 3.99 16.11
C LEU A 276 2.84 3.48 16.38
N ASP A 277 2.66 2.77 17.48
CA ASP A 277 1.33 2.48 18.00
C ASP A 277 0.69 3.70 18.70
N LYS A 278 -0.50 3.51 19.28
CA LYS A 278 -1.24 4.57 19.97
C LYS A 278 -0.54 5.07 21.24
N GLN A 279 0.34 4.26 21.82
CA GLN A 279 1.13 4.57 23.01
C GLN A 279 2.48 5.20 22.62
N GLY A 280 2.77 5.36 21.33
CA GLY A 280 4.04 5.90 20.84
C GLY A 280 5.17 4.87 20.83
N GLN A 281 4.86 3.57 20.95
CA GLN A 281 5.86 2.50 20.91
C GLN A 281 6.14 2.07 19.46
N LEU A 282 7.38 1.68 19.18
CA LEU A 282 7.77 1.18 17.86
C LEU A 282 7.14 -0.18 17.60
N THR A 283 6.55 -0.33 16.43
CA THR A 283 5.97 -1.58 15.95
C THR A 283 6.52 -1.94 14.58
N HIS A 284 6.66 -3.24 14.34
CA HIS A 284 6.98 -3.82 13.04
C HIS A 284 5.79 -4.62 12.55
N GLY A 285 5.24 -4.22 11.41
CA GLY A 285 4.29 -5.03 10.67
C GLY A 285 4.79 -5.35 9.28
N TYR A 286 4.20 -6.35 8.65
CA TYR A 286 4.52 -6.70 7.28
C TYR A 286 3.34 -7.32 6.54
N THR A 287 3.39 -7.20 5.22
CA THR A 287 2.47 -7.83 4.28
C THR A 287 3.27 -8.66 3.30
N ASP A 288 2.90 -9.92 3.14
CA ASP A 288 3.37 -10.70 1.99
C ASP A 288 2.39 -10.47 0.84
N VAL A 289 2.92 -10.10 -0.33
CA VAL A 289 2.15 -9.77 -1.53
C VAL A 289 2.55 -10.73 -2.63
N ARG A 290 1.60 -11.56 -3.06
CA ARG A 290 1.73 -12.41 -4.25
C ARG A 290 1.21 -11.65 -5.46
N SER A 291 2.13 -11.09 -6.21
CA SER A 291 1.86 -10.36 -7.45
C SER A 291 1.50 -11.35 -8.56
N ILE A 292 0.26 -11.38 -9.04
CA ILE A 292 -0.17 -12.33 -10.09
C ILE A 292 -0.01 -11.68 -11.47
N LYS A 293 -0.56 -10.48 -11.65
CA LYS A 293 -0.43 -9.67 -12.86
C LYS A 293 0.16 -8.33 -12.49
N LYS A 294 1.33 -8.00 -13.04
CA LYS A 294 2.05 -6.76 -12.75
C LYS A 294 2.90 -6.33 -13.92
N ALA A 295 2.90 -5.03 -14.19
CA ALA A 295 3.82 -4.39 -15.12
C ALA A 295 4.29 -3.06 -14.55
N SER A 296 5.43 -2.57 -15.06
CA SER A 296 6.06 -1.35 -14.57
C SER A 296 6.42 -0.44 -15.73
N SER A 297 6.36 0.88 -15.49
CA SER A 297 6.83 1.91 -16.42
C SER A 297 7.66 2.96 -15.69
N LYS A 298 8.41 3.74 -16.47
CA LYS A 298 9.10 4.97 -16.03
C LYS A 298 8.59 6.21 -16.75
N SER A 299 7.65 6.06 -17.68
CA SER A 299 7.05 7.20 -18.35
C SER A 299 6.15 7.94 -17.37
N ALA A 300 6.35 9.25 -17.21
CA ALA A 300 5.45 10.05 -16.40
C ALA A 300 4.07 10.17 -17.04
N ASP A 301 3.95 10.02 -18.36
CA ASP A 301 2.66 10.05 -19.06
C ASP A 301 1.74 8.89 -18.64
N ASP A 302 2.32 7.80 -18.12
CA ASP A 302 1.55 6.63 -17.67
C ASP A 302 0.94 6.82 -16.27
N ILE A 303 1.26 7.90 -15.56
CA ILE A 303 0.71 8.17 -14.22
C ILE A 303 0.59 9.66 -13.91
N GLN A 304 -0.61 10.08 -13.53
CA GLN A 304 -0.91 11.49 -13.27
C GLN A 304 -1.51 11.68 -11.88
N LEU A 305 -1.05 12.74 -11.20
CA LEU A 305 -1.68 13.27 -10.00
C LEU A 305 -2.36 14.59 -10.34
N ASN A 306 -3.66 14.70 -10.10
CA ASN A 306 -4.40 15.95 -10.26
C ASN A 306 -4.81 16.44 -8.87
N LEU A 307 -4.13 17.48 -8.38
CA LEU A 307 -4.23 17.98 -7.02
C LEU A 307 -5.12 19.23 -6.95
N SER A 308 -5.99 19.32 -5.96
CA SER A 308 -6.73 20.54 -5.62
C SER A 308 -6.02 21.31 -4.51
N ASP A 309 -6.76 22.11 -3.74
CA ASP A 309 -6.29 22.77 -2.51
C ASP A 309 -6.76 22.04 -1.23
N GLY A 310 -7.28 20.82 -1.37
CA GLY A 310 -7.64 19.96 -0.25
C GLY A 310 -6.45 19.54 0.64
N PRO A 311 -6.71 18.96 1.82
CA PRO A 311 -5.68 18.62 2.80
C PRO A 311 -4.61 17.63 2.27
N LEU A 312 -5.00 16.56 1.57
CA LEU A 312 -4.07 15.60 0.98
C LEU A 312 -3.30 16.21 -0.18
N SER A 313 -3.95 17.02 -1.02
CA SER A 313 -3.27 17.75 -2.09
C SER A 313 -2.21 18.70 -1.54
N THR A 314 -2.55 19.48 -0.52
CA THR A 314 -1.62 20.39 0.16
C THR A 314 -0.44 19.61 0.76
N PHE A 315 -0.72 18.46 1.37
CA PHE A 315 0.31 17.57 1.88
C PHE A 315 1.22 17.05 0.75
N ILE A 316 0.66 16.52 -0.34
CA ILE A 316 1.43 16.01 -1.49
C ILE A 316 2.27 17.12 -2.13
N LYS A 317 1.72 18.32 -2.31
CA LYS A 317 2.45 19.52 -2.77
C LYS A 317 3.66 19.81 -1.87
N SER A 318 3.47 19.73 -0.55
CA SER A 318 4.54 19.98 0.44
C SER A 318 5.70 18.99 0.36
N LEU A 319 5.49 17.78 -0.16
CA LEU A 319 6.55 16.77 -0.35
C LEU A 319 7.54 17.16 -1.46
N GLY A 320 7.22 18.15 -2.29
CA GLY A 320 8.10 18.63 -3.35
C GLY A 320 8.47 17.53 -4.35
N LEU A 321 7.50 16.72 -4.78
CA LEU A 321 7.68 15.63 -5.74
C LEU A 321 8.32 16.17 -7.03
N LYS A 322 9.37 15.49 -7.54
CA LYS A 322 10.14 16.02 -8.68
C LYS A 322 10.23 15.06 -9.86
N LYS A 323 10.73 13.84 -9.63
CA LYS A 323 10.95 12.83 -10.67
C LYS A 323 10.19 11.55 -10.35
N LEU A 324 9.53 10.97 -11.35
CA LEU A 324 9.00 9.62 -11.26
C LEU A 324 10.17 8.64 -11.37
N VAL A 325 10.33 7.78 -10.36
CA VAL A 325 11.30 6.68 -10.37
C VAL A 325 10.67 5.46 -11.04
N LYS A 326 9.43 5.15 -10.67
CA LYS A 326 8.71 3.96 -11.12
C LYS A 326 7.21 4.12 -10.97
N TYR A 327 6.46 3.68 -11.98
CA TYR A 327 5.04 3.40 -11.91
C TYR A 327 4.84 1.89 -11.98
N ASP A 328 4.06 1.32 -11.06
CA ASP A 328 3.62 -0.08 -11.07
C ASP A 328 2.11 -0.13 -11.31
N TYR A 329 1.71 -0.87 -12.34
CA TYR A 329 0.32 -1.28 -12.59
C TYR A 329 0.16 -2.73 -12.18
N GLN A 330 -0.74 -3.00 -11.25
CA GLN A 330 -0.96 -4.33 -10.70
C GLN A 330 -2.47 -4.64 -10.65
N PRO A 331 -3.06 -5.12 -11.75
CA PRO A 331 -4.50 -5.35 -11.82
C PRO A 331 -4.98 -6.56 -11.01
N GLU A 332 -4.09 -7.49 -10.67
CA GLU A 332 -4.44 -8.66 -9.86
C GLU A 332 -3.27 -9.05 -8.95
N PHE A 333 -3.56 -9.07 -7.65
CA PHE A 333 -2.64 -9.54 -6.63
C PHE A 333 -3.38 -10.11 -5.43
N GLN A 334 -2.66 -10.96 -4.70
CA GLN A 334 -3.08 -11.51 -3.43
C GLN A 334 -2.19 -10.96 -2.32
N ALA A 335 -2.71 -10.82 -1.11
CA ALA A 335 -1.90 -10.40 0.03
C ALA A 335 -2.31 -11.07 1.35
N ALA A 336 -1.34 -11.18 2.25
CA ALA A 336 -1.50 -11.62 3.63
C ALA A 336 -0.88 -10.55 4.55
N LEU A 337 -1.71 -9.79 5.26
CA LEU A 337 -1.28 -8.73 6.19
C LEU A 337 -1.22 -9.28 7.61
N TYR A 338 -0.02 -9.31 8.17
CA TYR A 338 0.22 -9.82 9.51
C TYR A 338 0.02 -8.70 10.54
N THR A 339 -0.56 -9.06 11.69
CA THR A 339 -0.66 -8.17 12.85
C THR A 339 0.73 -7.69 13.25
N PRO A 340 0.91 -6.38 13.49
CA PRO A 340 2.20 -5.85 13.89
C PRO A 340 2.58 -6.34 15.29
N GLU A 341 3.88 -6.41 15.54
CA GLU A 341 4.46 -6.74 16.83
C GLU A 341 5.28 -5.56 17.33
N LEU A 342 5.44 -5.43 18.64
CA LEU A 342 6.37 -4.46 19.20
C LEU A 342 7.78 -4.77 18.70
N VAL A 343 8.51 -3.72 18.29
CA VAL A 343 9.94 -3.86 18.02
C VAL A 343 10.60 -4.21 19.34
N GLN A 344 11.13 -5.42 19.46
CA GLN A 344 11.91 -5.79 20.63
C GLN A 344 13.21 -5.00 20.60
N ASP A 345 13.54 -4.33 21.71
CA ASP A 345 14.88 -3.82 21.92
C ASP A 345 15.84 -5.02 21.81
N GLU A 346 16.54 -5.14 20.68
CA GLU A 346 17.78 -5.90 20.66
C GLU A 346 18.71 -5.19 21.65
N LYS A 347 18.67 -5.64 22.91
CA LYS A 347 19.63 -5.22 23.93
C LYS A 347 21.01 -5.41 23.32
N LYS A 348 21.70 -4.28 23.17
CA LYS A 348 23.08 -4.16 22.71
C LYS A 348 24.01 -5.12 23.43
#